data_AF-A0AAN8WEH1-F1
#
_entry.id   AF-A0AAN8WEH1-F1
#
_cell.length_a   1.000
_cell.length_b   1.000
_cell.length_c   1.000
_cell.angle_alpha   90.00
_cell.angle_beta   90.00
_cell.angle_gamma   90.00
#
_symmetry.space_group_name_H-M   'P 1'
#
loop_
_entity.id
_entity.type
_entity.pdbx_description
1 polymer ?
#
loop_
_entity_poly.entity_id
_entity_poly.type
_entity_poly.pdbx_seq_one_letter_code
_entity_poly.pdbx_strand_id
1 'polypeptide(L)'
;METTSPKVRALAGILIYTPWTIYTLVFSGLAYFVREWRWLMLGISLPNLLVLPALWYIDESVHWLVVRGEYGHALRILKKAAKWNKAELPPDEDIIYQFKEHNAEVQKTQKAEAKQTWKEYGMNIFILFRTPKLRTISLVMHLNFFVYGMVFYGLAFSGGSFNMDLFSYIALMGALELPGQILIPPTVSRIGRKKVYVVSFLLAGIMLLSTAVIPK
;
A
#
# COMPACT_ATOMS: atom_id res chain seq x y z
N MET A 1 4.66 -4.20 -5.03
CA MET A 1 5.92 -3.54 -5.46
C MET A 1 6.87 -4.54 -6.05
N GLU A 2 6.43 -5.16 -7.13
CA GLU A 2 7.18 -6.20 -7.83
C GLU A 2 8.20 -5.58 -8.78
N THR A 3 7.92 -4.38 -9.27
CA THR A 3 8.73 -3.64 -10.24
C THR A 3 9.87 -2.80 -9.63
N THR A 4 9.90 -2.63 -8.30
CA THR A 4 10.89 -1.78 -7.63
C THR A 4 12.02 -2.60 -6.99
N SER A 5 13.25 -2.08 -7.05
CA SER A 5 14.41 -2.73 -6.44
C SER A 5 14.25 -2.89 -4.91
N PRO A 6 14.85 -3.91 -4.27
CA PRO A 6 14.70 -4.17 -2.84
C PRO A 6 15.11 -2.98 -1.95
N LYS A 7 16.08 -2.18 -2.40
CA LYS A 7 16.60 -1.00 -1.68
C LYS A 7 15.55 0.13 -1.59
N VAL A 8 14.81 0.38 -2.67
CA VAL A 8 13.81 1.46 -2.73
C VAL A 8 12.40 0.98 -2.41
N ARG A 9 12.16 -0.33 -2.34
CA ARG A 9 10.84 -0.93 -2.07
C ARG A 9 10.16 -0.38 -0.81
N ALA A 10 10.94 -0.11 0.24
CA ALA A 10 10.41 0.47 1.48
C ALA A 10 9.88 1.90 1.26
N LEU A 11 10.67 2.72 0.56
CA LEU A 11 10.36 4.12 0.28
C LEU A 11 9.21 4.25 -0.72
N ALA A 12 9.27 3.47 -1.79
CA ALA A 12 8.19 3.39 -2.76
C ALA A 12 6.87 2.97 -2.05
N GLY A 13 6.94 2.01 -1.11
CA GLY A 13 5.78 1.55 -0.33
C GLY A 13 5.08 2.68 0.42
N ILE A 14 5.85 3.63 0.93
CA ILE A 14 5.33 4.80 1.65
C ILE A 14 4.79 5.84 0.66
N LEU A 15 5.48 6.06 -0.46
CA LEU A 15 5.04 6.99 -1.52
C LEU A 15 3.68 6.60 -2.13
N ILE A 16 3.30 5.32 -2.11
CA ILE A 16 1.97 4.87 -2.54
C ILE A 16 0.85 5.50 -1.70
N TYR A 17 1.11 5.84 -0.43
CA TYR A 17 0.11 6.44 0.45
C TYR A 17 0.09 7.96 0.40
N THR A 18 1.11 8.61 -0.17
CA THR A 18 1.16 10.08 -0.26
C THR A 18 -0.01 10.72 -1.03
N PRO A 19 -0.49 10.13 -2.15
CA PRO A 19 -1.67 10.63 -2.85
C PRO A 19 -2.92 10.70 -1.97
N TRP A 20 -3.09 9.82 -0.97
CA TRP A 20 -4.24 9.84 -0.06
C TRP A 20 -4.32 11.13 0.76
N THR A 21 -3.18 11.59 1.28
CA THR A 21 -3.13 12.78 2.12
C THR A 21 -3.29 14.05 1.27
N ILE A 22 -2.68 14.09 0.09
CA ILE A 22 -2.89 15.16 -0.89
C ILE A 22 -4.38 15.24 -1.27
N TYR A 23 -4.99 14.08 -1.54
CA TYR A 23 -6.40 13.99 -1.86
C TYR A 23 -7.27 14.54 -0.73
N THR A 24 -7.02 14.17 0.52
CA THR A 24 -7.78 14.67 1.68
C THR A 24 -7.71 16.20 1.82
N LEU A 25 -6.54 16.78 1.58
CA LEU A 25 -6.34 18.23 1.60
C LEU A 25 -7.07 18.94 0.45
N VAL A 26 -6.94 18.44 -0.77
CA VAL A 26 -7.64 19.01 -1.94
C VAL A 26 -9.15 18.85 -1.78
N PHE A 27 -9.61 17.69 -1.30
CA PHE A 27 -11.01 17.39 -1.06
C PHE A 27 -11.63 18.34 -0.03
N SER A 28 -10.97 18.55 1.11
CA SER A 28 -11.45 19.48 2.14
C SER A 28 -11.51 20.92 1.64
N GLY A 29 -10.52 21.36 0.87
CA GLY A 29 -10.55 22.66 0.20
C GLY A 29 -11.71 22.79 -0.79
N LEU A 30 -11.91 21.83 -1.68
CA LEU A 30 -13.02 21.82 -2.64
C LEU A 30 -14.39 21.80 -1.94
N ALA A 31 -14.53 21.01 -0.88
CA ALA A 31 -15.75 20.90 -0.10
C ALA A 31 -16.10 22.20 0.65
N TYR A 32 -15.09 23.03 0.97
CA TYR A 32 -15.30 24.36 1.52
C TYR A 32 -15.96 25.31 0.51
N PHE A 33 -15.54 25.27 -0.76
CA PHE A 33 -16.09 26.12 -1.83
C PHE A 33 -17.41 25.58 -2.42
N VAL A 34 -17.53 24.26 -2.57
CA VAL A 34 -18.70 23.59 -3.18
C VAL A 34 -19.44 22.80 -2.10
N ARG A 35 -20.47 23.43 -1.53
CA ARG A 35 -21.29 22.83 -0.46
C ARG A 35 -22.30 21.79 -0.96
N GLU A 36 -22.63 21.81 -2.25
CA GLU A 36 -23.52 20.80 -2.84
C GLU A 36 -22.78 19.48 -3.10
N TRP A 37 -23.16 18.45 -2.35
CA TRP A 37 -22.49 17.13 -2.39
C TRP A 37 -22.49 16.48 -3.78
N ARG A 38 -23.49 16.77 -4.62
CA ARG A 38 -23.60 16.22 -5.99
C ARG A 38 -22.51 16.76 -6.91
N TRP A 39 -22.32 18.08 -6.92
CA TRP A 39 -21.26 18.73 -7.69
C TRP A 39 -19.88 18.39 -7.15
N LEU A 40 -19.76 18.26 -5.82
CA LEU A 40 -18.52 17.79 -5.20
C LEU A 40 -18.16 16.36 -5.66
N MET A 41 -19.13 15.43 -5.61
CA MET A 41 -18.93 14.05 -6.09
C MET A 41 -18.55 14.01 -7.58
N LEU A 42 -19.21 14.82 -8.42
CA LEU A 42 -18.86 14.92 -9.84
C LEU A 42 -17.46 15.49 -10.05
N GLY A 43 -17.11 16.57 -9.35
CA GLY A 43 -15.81 17.24 -9.44
C GLY A 43 -14.64 16.36 -9.03
N ILE A 44 -14.87 15.36 -8.17
CA ILE A 44 -13.85 14.39 -7.76
C ILE A 44 -13.81 13.17 -8.70
N SER A 45 -14.98 12.71 -9.15
CA SER A 45 -15.07 11.50 -9.96
C SER A 45 -14.59 11.72 -11.39
N LEU A 46 -14.87 12.89 -11.97
CA LEU A 46 -14.51 13.21 -13.35
C LEU A 46 -12.98 13.19 -13.60
N PRO A 47 -12.15 13.83 -12.75
CA PRO A 47 -10.69 13.74 -12.90
C PRO A 47 -10.14 12.31 -12.80
N ASN A 48 -10.78 11.42 -12.03
CA ASN A 48 -10.33 10.04 -11.93
C ASN A 48 -10.43 9.29 -13.27
N LEU A 49 -11.31 9.72 -14.19
CA LEU A 49 -11.38 9.16 -15.55
C LEU A 49 -10.12 9.45 -16.37
N LEU A 50 -9.37 10.50 -16.03
CA LEU A 50 -8.08 10.80 -16.66
C LEU A 50 -7.00 9.75 -16.34
N VAL A 51 -7.24 8.89 -15.35
CA VAL A 51 -6.35 7.75 -15.04
C VAL A 51 -6.57 6.59 -16.00
N LEU A 52 -7.75 6.47 -16.65
CA LEU A 52 -8.05 5.35 -17.55
C LEU A 52 -7.07 5.24 -18.73
N PRO A 53 -6.70 6.33 -19.44
CA PRO A 53 -5.67 6.26 -20.47
C PRO A 53 -4.30 5.83 -19.95
N ALA A 54 -3.98 6.08 -18.67
CA ALA A 54 -2.71 5.67 -18.08
C ALA A 54 -2.58 4.13 -18.02
N LEU A 55 -3.69 3.39 -17.99
CA LEU A 55 -3.68 1.93 -18.05
C LEU A 55 -3.07 1.40 -19.36
N TRP A 56 -3.17 2.15 -20.47
CA TRP A 56 -2.52 1.77 -21.73
C TRP A 56 -1.01 1.97 -21.74
N TYR A 57 -0.49 2.82 -20.84
CA TYR A 57 0.95 3.10 -20.74
C TYR A 57 1.66 2.25 -19.68
N ILE A 58 0.90 1.64 -18.75
CA ILE A 58 1.46 0.79 -17.69
C ILE A 58 1.80 -0.58 -18.29
N ASP A 59 3.08 -0.93 -18.25
CA ASP A 59 3.54 -2.27 -18.60
C ASP A 59 3.14 -3.28 -17.52
N GLU A 60 2.86 -4.51 -17.93
CA GLU A 60 2.51 -5.61 -17.02
C GLU A 60 3.70 -6.01 -16.12
N SER A 61 3.40 -6.63 -14.97
CA SER A 61 4.45 -7.10 -14.04
C SER A 61 5.36 -8.15 -14.71
N VAL A 62 6.67 -7.87 -14.73
CA VAL A 62 7.70 -8.81 -15.23
C VAL A 62 7.60 -10.16 -14.50
N HIS A 63 7.34 -10.14 -13.19
CA HIS A 63 7.21 -11.36 -12.41
C HIS A 63 6.02 -12.21 -12.86
N TRP A 64 4.87 -11.57 -13.12
CA TRP A 64 3.68 -12.25 -13.60
C TRP A 64 3.88 -12.87 -15.00
N LEU A 65 4.54 -12.14 -15.91
CA LEU A 65 4.88 -12.65 -17.24
C LEU A 65 5.83 -13.85 -17.20
N VAL A 66 6.80 -13.83 -16.27
CA VAL A 66 7.72 -14.95 -16.05
C VAL A 66 6.95 -16.19 -15.57
N VAL A 67 6.07 -16.06 -14.58
CA VAL A 67 5.24 -17.17 -14.09
C VAL A 67 4.32 -17.73 -15.18
N ARG A 68 3.75 -16.86 -16.02
CA ARG A 68 2.94 -17.25 -17.19
C ARG A 68 3.74 -17.96 -18.29
N GLY A 69 5.07 -17.91 -18.24
CA GLY A 69 5.97 -18.50 -19.23
C GLY A 69 6.23 -17.61 -20.45
N GLU A 70 5.79 -16.35 -20.44
CA GLU A 70 5.98 -15.40 -21.53
C GLU A 70 7.32 -14.64 -21.41
N TYR A 71 8.42 -15.38 -21.45
CA TYR A 71 9.78 -14.85 -21.24
C TYR A 71 10.17 -13.75 -22.23
N GLY A 72 9.73 -13.85 -23.49
CA GLY A 72 10.02 -12.85 -24.51
C GLY A 72 9.38 -11.49 -24.23
N HIS A 73 8.17 -11.48 -23.66
CA HIS A 73 7.49 -10.23 -23.30
C HIS A 73 8.11 -9.62 -22.04
N ALA A 74 8.42 -10.46 -21.05
CA ALA A 74 9.14 -10.07 -19.84
C ALA A 74 10.50 -9.41 -20.16
N LEU A 75 11.27 -9.99 -21.08
CA LEU A 75 12.56 -9.46 -21.50
C LEU A 75 12.44 -8.11 -22.22
N ARG A 76 11.40 -7.91 -23.03
CA ARG A 76 11.14 -6.62 -23.70
C ARG A 76 10.89 -5.50 -22.69
N ILE A 77 10.07 -5.77 -21.67
CA ILE A 77 9.77 -4.81 -20.60
C ILE A 77 11.03 -4.54 -19.77
N LEU A 78 11.82 -5.58 -19.44
CA LEU A 78 13.07 -5.42 -18.71
C LEU A 78 14.08 -4.56 -19.48
N LYS A 79 14.22 -4.75 -20.79
CA LYS A 79 15.07 -3.92 -21.66
C LYS A 79 14.61 -2.47 -21.71
N LYS A 80 13.29 -2.23 -21.80
CA LYS A 80 12.71 -0.88 -21.74
C LYS A 80 13.06 -0.19 -20.42
N ALA A 81 12.90 -0.90 -19.29
CA ALA A 81 13.25 -0.40 -17.97
C ALA A 81 14.77 -0.16 -17.81
N ALA A 82 15.62 -1.04 -18.33
CA ALA A 82 17.08 -0.88 -18.29
C ALA A 82 17.55 0.32 -19.11
N LYS A 83 16.95 0.56 -20.28
CA LYS A 83 17.21 1.75 -21.10
C LYS A 83 16.88 3.04 -20.34
N TRP A 84 15.78 3.06 -19.60
CA TRP A 84 15.39 4.21 -18.78
C TRP A 84 16.33 4.40 -17.58
N ASN A 85 16.76 3.31 -16.95
CA ASN A 85 17.66 3.33 -15.81
C ASN A 85 19.15 3.43 -16.17
N LYS A 86 19.48 3.48 -17.48
CA LYS A 86 20.86 3.42 -18.01
C LYS A 86 21.67 2.27 -17.39
N ALA A 87 21.03 1.14 -17.17
CA ALA A 87 21.64 -0.04 -16.60
C ALA A 87 22.06 -1.00 -17.71
N GLU A 88 23.26 -1.58 -17.59
CA GLU A 88 23.70 -2.67 -18.46
C GLU A 88 23.00 -3.96 -18.04
N LEU A 89 22.45 -4.66 -19.02
CA LEU A 89 21.81 -5.96 -18.82
C LEU A 89 22.78 -7.08 -19.22
N PRO A 90 22.75 -8.22 -18.51
CA PRO A 90 23.40 -9.45 -18.98
C PRO A 90 22.87 -9.86 -20.37
N PRO A 91 23.59 -10.77 -21.07
CA PRO A 91 23.10 -11.39 -22.30
C PRO A 91 21.66 -11.89 -22.16
N ASP A 92 20.87 -11.77 -23.23
CA ASP A 92 19.46 -12.15 -23.24
C ASP A 92 19.24 -13.60 -22.78
N GLU A 93 20.18 -14.50 -23.14
CA GLU A 93 20.15 -15.91 -22.80
C GLU A 93 20.26 -16.15 -21.29
N ASP A 94 21.13 -15.41 -20.60
CA ASP A 94 21.34 -15.51 -19.15
C ASP A 94 20.09 -15.04 -18.39
N ILE A 95 19.45 -13.98 -18.87
CA ILE A 95 18.21 -13.45 -18.28
C ILE A 95 17.06 -14.45 -18.45
N ILE A 96 16.93 -15.03 -19.65
CA ILE A 96 15.90 -16.04 -19.91
C ILE A 96 16.15 -17.30 -19.07
N TYR A 97 17.43 -17.68 -18.86
CA TYR A 97 17.79 -18.79 -17.98
C TYR A 97 17.32 -18.53 -16.53
N GLN A 98 17.60 -17.35 -15.98
CA GLN A 98 17.13 -16.95 -14.65
C GLN A 98 15.61 -16.95 -14.53
N PHE A 99 14.88 -16.50 -15.56
CA PHE A 99 13.43 -16.56 -15.58
C PHE A 99 12.89 -17.99 -15.56
N LYS A 100 13.52 -18.91 -16.31
CA LYS A 100 13.14 -20.32 -16.32
C LYS A 100 13.44 -21.01 -15.00
N GLU A 101 14.57 -20.70 -14.38
CA GLU A 101 14.95 -21.22 -13.06
C GLU A 101 13.93 -20.77 -12.00
N HIS A 102 13.62 -19.48 -11.95
CA HIS A 102 12.60 -18.93 -11.03
C HIS A 102 11.22 -19.54 -11.27
N ASN A 103 10.78 -19.69 -12.53
CA ASN A 103 9.50 -20.33 -12.83
C ASN A 103 9.51 -21.82 -12.47
N ALA A 104 10.63 -22.53 -12.62
CA ALA A 104 10.75 -23.92 -12.22
C ALA A 104 10.63 -24.11 -10.70
N GLU A 105 11.18 -23.19 -9.89
CA GLU A 105 10.98 -23.16 -8.44
C GLU A 105 9.51 -22.91 -8.08
N VAL A 106 8.89 -21.91 -8.69
CA VAL A 106 7.49 -21.57 -8.48
C VAL A 106 6.58 -22.75 -8.86
N GLN A 107 6.84 -23.41 -9.99
CA GLN A 107 6.08 -24.59 -10.42
C GLN A 107 6.31 -25.81 -9.53
N LYS A 108 7.51 -26.01 -8.96
CA LYS A 108 7.74 -27.08 -7.97
C LYS A 108 6.89 -26.86 -6.72
N THR A 109 6.85 -25.63 -6.21
CA THR A 109 5.99 -25.26 -5.08
C THR A 109 4.52 -25.42 -5.43
N GLN A 110 4.09 -24.90 -6.58
CA GLN A 110 2.70 -25.01 -7.02
C GLN A 110 2.27 -26.46 -7.32
N LYS A 111 3.13 -27.32 -7.87
CA LYS A 111 2.80 -28.75 -8.10
C LYS A 111 2.77 -29.57 -6.81
N ALA A 112 3.57 -29.20 -5.81
CA ALA A 112 3.47 -29.76 -4.48
C ALA A 112 2.12 -29.39 -3.83
N GLU A 113 1.60 -28.20 -4.12
CA GLU A 113 0.31 -27.70 -3.62
C GLU A 113 -0.89 -28.15 -4.48
N ALA A 114 -0.73 -28.34 -5.80
CA ALA A 114 -1.80 -28.69 -6.74
C ALA A 114 -2.21 -30.18 -6.74
N LYS A 115 -1.55 -31.02 -5.94
CA LYS A 115 -2.05 -32.36 -5.60
C LYS A 115 -3.31 -32.33 -4.74
N GLN A 116 -3.78 -31.14 -4.35
CA GLN A 116 -4.91 -30.95 -3.47
C GLN A 116 -6.26 -30.87 -4.21
N THR A 117 -7.24 -31.63 -3.72
CA THR A 117 -8.55 -31.86 -4.36
C THR A 117 -9.52 -30.68 -4.07
N TRP A 118 -10.61 -30.53 -4.82
CA TRP A 118 -11.62 -29.46 -4.65
C TRP A 118 -12.14 -29.23 -3.20
N LYS A 119 -12.11 -30.25 -2.33
CA LYS A 119 -12.39 -30.11 -0.87
C LYS A 119 -11.33 -29.29 -0.11
N GLU A 120 -10.06 -29.34 -0.54
CA GLU A 120 -8.97 -28.55 0.03
C GLU A 120 -8.98 -27.10 -0.45
N TYR A 121 -9.60 -26.80 -1.60
CA TYR A 121 -9.85 -25.42 -2.05
C TYR A 121 -10.85 -24.66 -1.15
N GLY A 122 -11.83 -25.35 -0.55
CA GLY A 122 -12.67 -24.77 0.50
C GLY A 122 -11.93 -24.60 1.83
N MET A 123 -10.94 -25.47 2.10
CA MET A 123 -10.05 -25.40 3.27
C MET A 123 -8.91 -24.38 3.10
N ASN A 124 -8.73 -23.86 1.87
CA ASN A 124 -7.68 -22.95 1.43
C ASN A 124 -7.74 -21.57 2.12
N ILE A 125 -8.95 -21.09 2.45
CA ILE A 125 -9.13 -19.86 3.25
C ILE A 125 -8.48 -20.01 4.64
N PHE A 126 -8.52 -21.22 5.22
CA PHE A 126 -7.93 -21.51 6.53
C PHE A 126 -6.48 -21.99 6.47
N ILE A 127 -5.86 -22.10 5.27
CA ILE A 127 -4.44 -22.45 5.16
C ILE A 127 -3.55 -21.42 5.85
N LEU A 128 -3.95 -20.15 5.81
CA LEU A 128 -3.27 -19.07 6.51
C LEU A 128 -3.20 -19.30 8.04
N PHE A 129 -4.18 -20.01 8.60
CA PHE A 129 -4.27 -20.35 10.02
C PHE A 129 -3.64 -21.72 10.37
N ARG A 130 -3.24 -22.50 9.36
CA ARG A 130 -2.74 -23.88 9.53
C ARG A 130 -1.33 -23.92 10.11
N THR A 131 -0.43 -23.04 9.65
CA THR A 131 0.94 -22.96 10.17
C THR A 131 0.99 -21.96 11.33
N PRO A 132 1.55 -22.31 12.50
CA PRO A 132 1.53 -21.44 13.68
C PRO A 132 2.20 -20.08 13.43
N LYS A 133 3.28 -20.05 12.64
CA LYS A 133 3.95 -18.80 12.24
C LYS A 133 3.07 -17.91 11.36
N LEU A 134 2.43 -18.47 10.33
CA LEU A 134 1.54 -17.71 9.44
C LEU A 134 0.29 -17.23 10.18
N ARG A 135 -0.25 -18.05 11.08
CA ARG A 135 -1.37 -17.68 11.95
C ARG A 135 -1.03 -16.46 12.80
N THR A 136 0.13 -16.45 13.47
CA THR A 136 0.54 -15.31 14.30
C THR A 136 0.74 -14.06 13.45
N ILE A 137 1.41 -14.15 12.31
CA ILE A 137 1.62 -13.00 11.42
C ILE A 137 0.28 -12.44 10.95
N SER A 138 -0.63 -13.31 10.50
CA SER A 138 -1.91 -12.91 9.96
C SER A 138 -2.81 -12.30 11.03
N LEU A 139 -2.89 -12.92 12.21
CA LEU A 139 -3.69 -12.40 13.32
C LEU A 139 -3.16 -11.04 13.80
N VAL A 140 -1.83 -10.88 13.90
CA VAL A 140 -1.22 -9.59 14.25
C VAL A 140 -1.53 -8.53 13.19
N MET A 141 -1.43 -8.85 11.90
CA MET A 141 -1.75 -7.91 10.82
C MET A 141 -3.24 -7.49 10.82
N HIS A 142 -4.16 -8.44 11.06
CA HIS A 142 -5.59 -8.14 11.10
C HIS A 142 -5.98 -7.32 12.33
N LEU A 143 -5.50 -7.70 13.52
CA LEU A 143 -5.70 -6.91 14.74
C LEU A 143 -5.15 -5.50 14.57
N ASN A 144 -4.01 -5.40 13.92
CA ASN A 144 -3.39 -4.12 13.67
C ASN A 144 -4.22 -3.24 12.72
N PHE A 145 -4.71 -3.80 11.62
CA PHE A 145 -5.60 -3.10 10.70
C PHE A 145 -6.90 -2.66 11.39
N PHE A 146 -7.43 -3.51 12.27
CA PHE A 146 -8.62 -3.21 13.07
C PHE A 146 -8.40 -2.04 14.03
N VAL A 147 -7.30 -2.04 14.80
CA VAL A 147 -6.94 -0.94 15.70
C VAL A 147 -6.71 0.35 14.91
N TYR A 148 -6.00 0.28 13.78
CA TYR A 148 -5.79 1.42 12.91
C TYR A 148 -7.13 2.01 12.42
N GLY A 149 -8.05 1.16 11.97
CA GLY A 149 -9.40 1.59 11.55
C GLY A 149 -10.18 2.24 12.68
N MET A 150 -10.17 1.67 13.88
CA MET A 150 -10.82 2.26 15.06
C MET A 150 -10.28 3.66 15.38
N VAL A 151 -8.96 3.83 15.39
CA VAL A 151 -8.34 5.14 15.65
C VAL A 151 -8.67 6.13 14.55
N PHE A 152 -8.57 5.72 13.28
CA PHE A 152 -8.86 6.59 12.13
C PHE A 152 -10.31 7.08 12.12
N TYR A 153 -11.29 6.17 12.21
CA TYR A 153 -12.71 6.56 12.25
C TYR A 153 -13.09 7.26 13.55
N GLY A 154 -12.48 6.89 14.68
CA GLY A 154 -12.66 7.58 15.95
C GLY A 154 -12.25 9.05 15.87
N LEU A 155 -11.09 9.34 15.26
CA LEU A 155 -10.66 10.71 14.99
C LEU A 155 -11.61 11.40 14.00
N ALA A 156 -11.94 10.77 12.87
CA ALA A 156 -12.83 11.35 11.87
C ALA A 156 -14.19 11.78 12.46
N PHE A 157 -14.80 10.97 13.33
CA PHE A 157 -16.06 11.30 14.00
C PHE A 157 -15.91 12.29 15.16
N SER A 158 -14.71 12.39 15.77
CA SER A 158 -14.44 13.38 16.83
C SER A 158 -14.44 14.83 16.34
N GLY A 159 -14.42 15.07 15.02
CA GLY A 159 -14.44 16.41 14.45
C GLY A 159 -15.60 17.30 14.93
N GLY A 160 -16.77 16.71 15.23
CA GLY A 160 -17.90 17.45 15.78
C GLY A 160 -17.79 17.84 17.25
N SER A 161 -16.78 17.32 17.98
CA SER A 161 -16.51 17.70 19.38
C SER A 161 -15.59 18.90 19.52
N PHE A 162 -14.89 19.28 18.45
CA PHE A 162 -14.04 20.47 18.42
C PHE A 162 -14.87 21.67 17.99
N ASN A 163 -14.60 22.85 18.54
CA ASN A 163 -15.25 24.11 18.18
C ASN A 163 -14.73 24.65 16.82
N MET A 164 -14.60 23.78 15.83
CA MET A 164 -14.07 24.06 14.49
C MET A 164 -15.07 23.59 13.44
N ASP A 165 -15.11 24.29 12.31
CA ASP A 165 -15.86 23.84 11.14
C ASP A 165 -15.34 22.48 10.65
N LEU A 166 -16.25 21.58 10.26
CA LEU A 166 -15.94 20.22 9.81
C LEU A 166 -14.88 20.19 8.68
N PHE A 167 -14.97 21.12 7.72
CA PHE A 167 -14.03 21.19 6.60
C PHE A 167 -12.63 21.60 7.05
N SER A 168 -12.53 22.57 7.94
CA SER A 168 -11.27 23.02 8.54
C SER A 168 -10.64 21.92 9.40
N TYR A 169 -11.46 21.13 10.10
CA TYR A 169 -11.00 19.97 10.86
C TYR A 169 -10.39 18.90 9.95
N ILE A 170 -11.06 18.54 8.85
CA ILE A 170 -10.55 17.55 7.88
C ILE A 170 -9.27 18.08 7.20
N ALA A 171 -9.23 19.36 6.86
CA ALA A 171 -8.04 20.00 6.29
C ALA A 171 -6.85 19.95 7.27
N LEU A 172 -7.08 20.23 8.55
CA LEU A 172 -6.07 20.14 9.60
C LEU A 172 -5.57 18.70 9.77
N MET A 173 -6.47 17.70 9.76
CA MET A 173 -6.08 16.29 9.80
C MET A 173 -5.20 15.89 8.61
N GLY A 174 -5.59 16.28 7.39
CA GLY A 174 -4.76 16.05 6.20
C GLY A 174 -3.40 16.76 6.29
N ALA A 175 -3.36 17.98 6.82
CA ALA A 175 -2.12 18.74 6.99
C ALA A 175 -1.17 18.09 8.00
N LEU A 176 -1.70 17.51 9.08
CA LEU A 176 -0.92 16.80 10.10
C LEU A 176 -0.36 15.45 9.59
N GLU A 177 -1.02 14.81 8.61
CA GLU A 177 -0.53 13.57 8.01
C GLU A 177 0.71 13.78 7.12
N LEU A 178 0.82 14.92 6.43
CA LEU A 178 1.94 15.23 5.52
C LEU A 178 3.33 15.14 6.18
N PRO A 179 3.62 15.83 7.30
CA PRO A 179 4.92 15.72 7.95
C PRO A 179 5.19 14.30 8.43
N GLY A 180 4.15 13.57 8.87
CA GLY A 180 4.26 12.16 9.22
C GLY A 180 4.79 11.33 8.06
N GLN A 181 4.18 11.47 6.87
CA GLN A 181 4.60 10.73 5.67
C GLN A 181 6.03 11.06 5.21
N ILE A 182 6.49 12.30 5.39
CA ILE A 182 7.86 12.70 5.04
C ILE A 182 8.88 12.14 6.05
N LEU A 183 8.51 12.07 7.34
CA LEU A 183 9.39 11.61 8.41
C LEU A 183 9.49 10.07 8.50
N ILE A 184 8.46 9.33 8.10
CA ILE A 184 8.46 7.86 8.19
C ILE A 184 9.58 7.20 7.39
N PRO A 185 9.83 7.49 6.08
CA PRO A 185 10.87 6.83 5.30
C PRO A 185 12.28 6.91 5.91
N PRO A 186 12.82 8.10 6.27
CA PRO A 186 14.15 8.17 6.87
C PRO A 186 14.19 7.49 8.24
N THR A 187 13.14 7.62 9.05
CA THR A 187 13.07 7.01 10.38
C THR A 187 13.06 5.48 10.31
N VAL A 188 12.26 4.92 9.40
CA VAL A 188 12.20 3.47 9.16
C VAL A 188 13.52 2.92 8.64
N SER A 189 14.23 3.68 7.79
CA SER A 189 15.53 3.27 7.26
C SER A 189 16.63 3.22 8.33
N ARG A 190 16.59 4.11 9.33
CA ARG A 190 17.62 4.21 10.38
C ARG A 190 17.34 3.32 11.60
N ILE A 191 16.10 3.28 12.08
CA ILE A 191 15.73 2.66 13.36
C ILE A 191 15.14 1.25 13.17
N GLY A 192 14.65 0.97 11.96
CA GLY A 192 14.00 -0.29 11.60
C GLY A 192 12.48 -0.27 11.81
N ARG A 193 11.76 -1.00 10.95
CA ARG A 193 10.28 -0.98 10.85
C ARG A 193 9.55 -1.27 12.16
N LYS A 194 9.91 -2.35 12.85
CA LYS A 194 9.18 -2.83 14.05
C LYS A 194 9.21 -1.82 15.19
N LYS A 195 10.37 -1.20 15.44
CA LYS A 195 10.53 -0.24 16.55
C LYS A 195 9.72 1.03 16.30
N VAL A 196 9.82 1.59 15.08
CA VAL A 196 9.04 2.76 14.67
C VAL A 196 7.54 2.50 14.83
N TYR A 197 7.10 1.30 14.44
CA TYR A 197 5.72 0.88 14.58
C TYR A 197 5.25 0.89 16.04
N VAL A 198 5.96 0.19 16.93
CA VAL A 198 5.58 0.08 18.35
C VAL A 198 5.57 1.45 19.04
N VAL A 199 6.60 2.27 18.82
CA VAL A 199 6.70 3.62 19.42
C VAL A 199 5.55 4.51 18.97
N SER A 200 5.19 4.46 17.67
CA SER A 200 4.09 5.29 17.13
C SER A 200 2.73 4.92 17.73
N PHE A 201 2.44 3.62 17.90
CA PHE A 201 1.19 3.17 18.52
C PHE A 201 1.11 3.50 20.01
N LEU A 202 2.22 3.36 20.74
CA LEU A 202 2.26 3.76 22.16
C LEU A 202 2.04 5.27 22.32
N LEU A 203 2.73 6.08 21.51
CA LEU A 203 2.55 7.53 21.53
C LEU A 203 1.12 7.93 21.19
N ALA A 204 0.54 7.36 20.12
CA ALA A 204 -0.85 7.61 19.74
C ALA A 204 -1.84 7.23 20.85
N GLY A 205 -1.64 6.08 21.50
CA GLY A 205 -2.47 5.65 22.64
C GLY A 205 -2.40 6.61 23.82
N ILE A 206 -1.20 7.09 24.17
CA ILE A 206 -1.02 8.08 25.25
C ILE A 206 -1.74 9.38 24.90
N MET A 207 -1.57 9.89 23.69
CA MET A 207 -2.21 11.14 23.25
C MET A 207 -3.73 11.06 23.27
N LEU A 208 -4.31 9.94 22.79
CA LEU A 208 -5.76 9.73 22.84
C LEU A 208 -6.29 9.67 24.27
N LEU A 209 -5.58 9.00 25.20
CA LEU A 209 -5.96 8.98 26.61
C LEU A 209 -5.89 10.38 27.23
N SER A 210 -4.92 11.21 26.84
CA SER A 210 -4.83 12.60 27.30
C SER A 210 -6.04 13.43 26.87
N THR A 211 -6.60 13.20 25.69
CA THR A 211 -7.82 13.93 25.25
C THR A 211 -9.03 13.68 26.13
N ALA A 212 -9.12 12.51 26.79
CA ALA A 212 -10.20 12.20 27.72
C ALA A 212 -10.10 12.99 29.05
N VAL A 213 -8.90 13.50 29.39
CA VAL A 213 -8.65 14.25 30.62
C VAL A 213 -8.89 15.75 30.44
N ILE A 214 -8.87 16.25 29.20
CA ILE A 214 -9.09 17.67 28.90
C ILE A 214 -10.60 17.96 28.98
N PRO A 215 -11.06 18.86 29.88
CA PRO A 215 -12.46 19.26 29.92
C PRO A 215 -12.85 20.01 28.65
N LYS A 216 -14.08 19.77 28.18
CA LYS A 216 -14.67 20.36 26.97
C LYS A 216 -14.94 21.85 27.12
#